data_AF-C6EVR7-F1
#
_entry.id   AF-C6EVR7-F1
#
_cell.length_a   1.000
_cell.length_b   1.000
_cell.length_c   1.000
_cell.angle_alpha   90.00
_cell.angle_beta   90.00
_cell.angle_gamma   90.00
#
_symmetry.space_group_name_H-M   'P 1'
#
loop_
_entity.id
_entity.type
_entity.pdbx_description
1 polymer ?
#
loop_
_entity_poly.entity_id
_entity_poly.type
_entity_poly.pdbx_seq_one_letter_code
_entity_poly.pdbx_strand_id
1 'polypeptide(L)'
;VVSMVCVGFFLLQGAWPHEGVHRKPSLLAHPGPLVKSEETVILQCWSDVRFQHFLLHREGKFKDTLHLIGEHHDGVSKANFSIGPMMQDLAGTYRCYGSVTHSPYQLSAPSDPLDIVITGLYEKPSLSAQPGPTVLAGESVTLSCSSRSSYDMYHLSREGEAHERRFSAGPKVNGTFQADFPLGPATHGGTYRCFGSFRDSPYEWSNSSDPLLVSVTGNPSNSWPSPTEPSSETGNPRHLHVLIGTSVVIILFILLLFFLLHRWCCNKKNAVVMDQEPAGNRTVNREDSDEQDPQEVTYAQLNHCVFTQRKITRPSQRPKTPPTDIIVYTELPNAEP
;
A
#
# COMPACT_ATOMS: atom_id res chain seq x y z
N VAL A 1 32.24 19.41 4.38
CA VAL A 1 31.71 18.04 4.61
C VAL A 1 30.36 18.01 5.32
N VAL A 2 29.94 19.06 6.04
CA VAL A 2 28.54 19.20 6.52
C VAL A 2 27.71 20.01 5.52
N SER A 3 27.44 19.44 4.34
CA SER A 3 26.47 20.01 3.36
C SER A 3 26.04 19.04 2.25
N MET A 4 26.26 17.73 2.42
CA MET A 4 25.84 16.70 1.45
C MET A 4 24.87 15.68 2.04
N VAL A 5 24.68 15.67 3.37
CA VAL A 5 23.76 14.74 4.03
C VAL A 5 22.29 15.20 3.91
N CYS A 6 22.05 16.51 3.86
CA CYS A 6 20.68 17.04 3.72
C CYS A 6 20.15 16.94 2.29
N VAL A 7 21.00 16.99 1.27
CA VAL A 7 20.56 16.82 -0.13
C VAL A 7 20.44 15.34 -0.48
N GLY A 8 21.26 14.47 0.13
CA GLY A 8 21.19 13.02 -0.05
C GLY A 8 19.96 12.36 0.58
N PHE A 9 19.37 12.95 1.63
CA PHE A 9 18.17 12.39 2.26
C PHE A 9 16.87 12.66 1.47
N PHE A 10 16.83 13.72 0.66
CA PHE A 10 15.67 14.03 -0.19
C PHE A 10 15.72 13.39 -1.57
N LEU A 11 16.86 12.83 -1.98
CA LEU A 11 17.01 12.17 -3.30
C LEU A 11 16.87 10.62 -3.24
N LEU A 12 16.82 10.02 -2.04
CA LEU A 12 16.52 8.58 -1.88
C LEU A 12 15.06 8.27 -1.53
N GLN A 13 14.23 9.28 -1.26
CA GLN A 13 12.78 9.12 -1.34
C GLN A 13 12.36 9.38 -2.78
N GLY A 14 12.60 8.38 -3.63
CA GLY A 14 11.90 8.26 -4.90
C GLY A 14 10.42 8.50 -4.66
N ALA A 15 9.83 9.37 -5.48
CA ALA A 15 8.45 9.80 -5.42
C ALA A 15 7.51 8.64 -5.01
N TRP A 16 7.08 8.63 -3.75
CA TRP A 16 5.89 7.89 -3.37
C TRP A 16 4.72 8.64 -4.00
N PRO A 17 3.87 7.98 -4.80
CA PRO A 17 2.71 8.64 -5.36
C PRO A 17 1.86 9.14 -4.19
N HIS A 18 1.62 10.46 -4.22
CA HIS A 18 0.77 11.26 -3.34
C HIS A 18 -0.07 10.47 -2.32
N GLU A 19 0.06 10.81 -1.03
CA GLU A 19 -0.98 10.56 -0.03
C GLU A 19 -2.33 11.03 -0.60
N GLY A 20 -3.16 10.08 -1.01
CA GLY A 20 -4.49 10.38 -1.49
C GLY A 20 -5.28 11.05 -0.37
N VAL A 21 -5.99 12.11 -0.72
CA VAL A 21 -6.81 12.91 0.21
C VAL A 21 -7.97 12.09 0.81
N HIS A 22 -8.23 10.90 0.26
CA HIS A 22 -9.32 10.00 0.64
C HIS A 22 -8.79 8.65 1.10
N ARG A 23 -9.56 8.00 2.02
CA ARG A 23 -9.28 6.63 2.49
C ARG A 23 -9.15 5.68 1.30
N LYS A 24 -8.23 4.72 1.42
CA LYS A 24 -8.03 3.69 0.39
C LYS A 24 -9.26 2.77 0.27
N PRO A 25 -9.62 2.33 -0.94
CA PRO A 25 -10.62 1.29 -1.13
C PRO A 25 -10.06 -0.09 -0.75
N SER A 26 -10.94 -1.07 -0.64
CA SER A 26 -10.60 -2.48 -0.43
C SER A 26 -10.73 -3.26 -1.75
N LEU A 27 -9.85 -4.22 -1.97
CA LEU A 27 -9.81 -5.04 -3.19
C LEU A 27 -9.90 -6.53 -2.81
N LEU A 28 -10.80 -7.26 -3.46
CA LEU A 28 -11.06 -8.68 -3.21
C LEU A 28 -11.20 -9.44 -4.54
N ALA A 29 -10.75 -10.70 -4.58
CA ALA A 29 -10.93 -11.59 -5.72
C ALA A 29 -12.04 -12.61 -5.45
N HIS A 30 -12.90 -12.85 -6.45
CA HIS A 30 -13.96 -13.85 -6.41
C HIS A 30 -13.81 -14.83 -7.59
N PRO A 31 -13.80 -16.16 -7.34
CA PRO A 31 -13.95 -16.83 -6.03
C PRO A 31 -12.68 -16.78 -5.16
N GLY A 32 -11.53 -16.44 -5.74
CA GLY A 32 -10.25 -16.32 -5.04
C GLY A 32 -9.12 -15.87 -5.96
N PRO A 33 -7.91 -15.70 -5.42
CA PRO A 33 -6.77 -15.17 -6.17
C PRO A 33 -6.07 -16.20 -7.08
N LEU A 34 -6.29 -17.50 -6.86
CA LEU A 34 -5.75 -18.59 -7.67
C LEU A 34 -6.75 -18.92 -8.78
N VAL A 35 -6.37 -18.68 -10.02
CA VAL A 35 -7.24 -18.80 -11.19
C VAL A 35 -6.63 -19.82 -12.15
N LYS A 36 -7.40 -20.77 -12.69
CA LYS A 36 -6.84 -21.68 -13.70
C LYS A 36 -6.74 -20.97 -15.05
N SER A 37 -5.85 -21.45 -15.91
CA SER A 37 -5.81 -21.03 -17.31
C SER A 37 -7.21 -21.10 -17.94
N GLU A 38 -7.56 -20.11 -18.78
CA GLU A 38 -8.86 -19.96 -19.45
C GLU A 38 -10.06 -19.58 -18.54
N GLU A 39 -9.92 -19.60 -17.22
CA GLU A 39 -10.97 -19.13 -16.30
C GLU A 39 -10.99 -17.59 -16.19
N THR A 40 -12.02 -17.03 -15.56
CA THR A 40 -12.15 -15.59 -15.35
C THR A 40 -12.33 -15.31 -13.86
N VAL A 41 -11.66 -14.29 -13.34
CA VAL A 41 -11.78 -13.83 -11.96
C VAL A 41 -12.42 -12.45 -11.91
N ILE A 42 -13.23 -12.22 -10.88
CA ILE A 42 -13.82 -10.90 -10.62
C ILE A 42 -13.05 -10.23 -9.50
N LEU A 43 -12.43 -9.09 -9.80
CA LEU A 43 -11.82 -8.23 -8.80
C LEU A 43 -12.83 -7.17 -8.38
N GLN A 44 -13.36 -7.32 -7.17
CA GLN A 44 -14.28 -6.39 -6.57
C GLN A 44 -13.52 -5.34 -5.77
N CYS A 45 -13.64 -4.09 -6.20
CA CYS A 45 -13.16 -2.96 -5.47
C CYS A 45 -14.32 -2.22 -4.80
N TRP A 46 -14.21 -1.87 -3.52
CA TRP A 46 -15.28 -1.21 -2.80
C TRP A 46 -14.78 -0.26 -1.70
N SER A 47 -15.63 0.67 -1.30
CA SER A 47 -15.34 1.63 -0.22
C SER A 47 -16.63 2.15 0.43
N ASP A 48 -16.51 2.54 1.71
CA ASP A 48 -17.50 3.35 2.43
C ASP A 48 -17.52 4.81 1.93
N VAL A 49 -16.46 5.26 1.28
CA VAL A 49 -16.42 6.52 0.54
C VAL A 49 -17.25 6.36 -0.74
N ARG A 50 -18.02 7.39 -1.11
CA ARG A 50 -18.78 7.41 -2.37
C ARG A 50 -17.88 7.80 -3.54
N PHE A 51 -17.11 6.83 -4.04
CA PHE A 51 -16.33 7.00 -5.26
C PHE A 51 -17.23 6.85 -6.49
N GLN A 52 -17.10 7.81 -7.41
CA GLN A 52 -17.79 7.76 -8.69
C GLN A 52 -17.06 6.87 -9.68
N HIS A 53 -15.73 6.85 -9.61
CA HIS A 53 -14.88 6.08 -10.50
C HIS A 53 -13.93 5.21 -9.70
N PHE A 54 -13.75 3.99 -10.18
CA PHE A 54 -12.74 3.06 -9.71
C PHE A 54 -11.73 2.80 -10.81
N LEU A 55 -10.46 2.77 -10.43
CA LEU A 55 -9.37 2.41 -11.31
C LEU A 55 -8.68 1.19 -10.75
N LEU A 56 -8.52 0.16 -11.57
CA LEU A 56 -7.78 -1.03 -11.24
C LEU A 56 -6.48 -1.02 -12.03
N HIS A 57 -5.36 -1.05 -11.33
CA HIS A 57 -4.03 -1.00 -11.90
C HIS A 57 -3.27 -2.28 -11.54
N ARG A 58 -2.58 -2.86 -12.53
CA ARG A 58 -1.62 -3.93 -12.30
C ARG A 58 -0.19 -3.39 -12.28
N GLU A 59 0.56 -3.73 -11.24
CA GLU A 59 1.95 -3.30 -11.12
C GLU A 59 2.84 -3.82 -12.26
N GLY A 60 3.86 -3.04 -12.61
CA GLY A 60 4.84 -3.38 -13.65
C GLY A 60 4.37 -3.13 -15.09
N LYS A 61 3.08 -2.89 -15.33
CA LYS A 61 2.57 -2.56 -16.67
C LYS A 61 1.66 -1.32 -16.64
N PHE A 62 2.22 -0.17 -17.05
CA PHE A 62 1.54 1.13 -17.01
C PHE A 62 0.30 1.25 -17.92
N LYS A 63 0.16 0.41 -18.95
CA LYS A 63 -0.94 0.51 -19.93
C LYS A 63 -2.21 -0.27 -19.56
N ASP A 64 -2.18 -1.09 -18.51
CA ASP A 64 -3.28 -2.00 -18.17
C ASP A 64 -4.16 -1.47 -17.03
N THR A 65 -4.38 -0.16 -17.02
CA THR A 65 -5.28 0.46 -16.04
C THR A 65 -6.71 0.37 -16.55
N LEU A 66 -7.54 -0.40 -15.84
CA LEU A 66 -8.97 -0.52 -16.14
C LEU A 66 -9.73 0.55 -15.35
N HIS A 67 -10.76 1.12 -15.96
CA HIS A 67 -11.60 2.15 -15.37
C HIS A 67 -13.06 1.71 -15.43
N LEU A 68 -13.76 1.83 -14.31
CA LEU A 68 -15.19 1.58 -14.22
C LEU A 68 -15.87 2.65 -13.39
N ILE A 69 -17.14 2.90 -13.70
CA ILE A 69 -18.02 3.74 -12.89
C ILE A 69 -18.54 2.89 -11.72
N GLY A 70 -18.43 3.43 -10.51
CA GLY A 70 -18.87 2.78 -9.29
C GLY A 70 -20.39 2.72 -9.18
N GLU A 71 -20.91 1.55 -8.81
CA GLU A 71 -22.29 1.37 -8.38
C GLU A 71 -22.43 1.79 -6.91
N HIS A 72 -23.56 2.40 -6.57
CA HIS A 72 -23.82 2.94 -5.24
C HIS A 72 -25.04 2.25 -4.63
N HIS A 73 -24.82 1.45 -3.59
CA HIS A 73 -25.88 0.73 -2.90
C HIS A 73 -25.58 0.71 -1.40
N ASP A 74 -26.60 0.94 -0.56
CA ASP A 74 -26.53 0.82 0.91
C ASP A 74 -25.36 1.58 1.57
N GLY A 75 -24.98 2.73 1.00
CA GLY A 75 -23.89 3.56 1.52
C GLY A 75 -22.49 3.10 1.13
N VAL A 76 -22.37 2.04 0.33
CA VAL A 76 -21.11 1.54 -0.23
C VAL A 76 -21.04 1.87 -1.71
N SER A 77 -19.87 2.30 -2.17
CA SER A 77 -19.55 2.35 -3.61
C SER A 77 -18.68 1.15 -3.98
N LYS A 78 -18.97 0.50 -5.11
CA LYS A 78 -18.20 -0.66 -5.59
C LYS A 78 -18.12 -0.74 -7.11
N ALA A 79 -17.10 -1.42 -7.61
CA ALA A 79 -16.95 -1.80 -9.01
C ALA A 79 -16.40 -3.22 -9.11
N ASN A 80 -16.89 -3.98 -10.08
CA ASN A 80 -16.47 -5.37 -10.34
C ASN A 80 -15.72 -5.40 -11.67
N PHE A 81 -14.43 -5.70 -11.63
CA PHE A 81 -13.59 -5.83 -12.82
C PHE A 81 -13.48 -7.31 -13.20
N SER A 82 -13.90 -7.66 -14.41
CA SER A 82 -13.73 -9.00 -14.96
C SER A 82 -12.35 -9.15 -15.60
N ILE A 83 -11.53 -10.05 -15.10
CA ILE A 83 -10.17 -10.33 -15.60
C ILE A 83 -10.17 -11.75 -16.16
N GLY A 84 -10.14 -11.87 -17.48
CA GLY A 84 -10.08 -13.16 -18.16
C GLY A 84 -10.37 -13.06 -19.66
N PRO A 85 -10.21 -14.17 -20.41
CA PRO A 85 -9.74 -15.49 -19.95
C PRO A 85 -8.30 -15.42 -19.40
N MET A 86 -8.02 -16.19 -18.34
CA MET A 86 -6.77 -16.05 -17.58
C MET A 86 -5.57 -16.49 -18.43
N MET A 87 -4.70 -15.52 -18.69
CA MET A 87 -3.44 -15.67 -19.42
C MET A 87 -2.27 -15.22 -18.54
N GLN A 88 -1.06 -15.65 -18.88
CA GLN A 88 0.16 -15.32 -18.12
C GLN A 88 0.38 -13.81 -18.00
N ASP A 89 0.08 -13.07 -19.05
CA ASP A 89 0.19 -11.63 -19.07
C ASP A 89 -0.87 -10.92 -18.22
N LEU A 90 -1.91 -11.62 -17.76
CA LEU A 90 -2.95 -11.18 -16.81
C LEU A 90 -2.58 -11.44 -15.34
N ALA A 91 -1.62 -12.31 -15.06
CA ALA A 91 -1.17 -12.58 -13.69
C ALA A 91 -0.31 -11.42 -13.14
N GLY A 92 -0.36 -11.20 -11.82
CA GLY A 92 0.42 -10.15 -11.17
C GLY A 92 -0.29 -9.49 -9.99
N THR A 93 0.36 -8.48 -9.43
CA THR A 93 -0.18 -7.71 -8.31
C THR A 93 -1.08 -6.57 -8.78
N TYR A 94 -2.32 -6.56 -8.29
CA TYR A 94 -3.31 -5.54 -8.58
C TYR A 94 -3.50 -4.59 -7.38
N ARG A 95 -3.79 -3.32 -7.68
CA ARG A 95 -4.23 -2.30 -6.71
C ARG A 95 -5.41 -1.53 -7.28
N CYS A 96 -6.32 -1.15 -6.39
CA CYS A 96 -7.46 -0.33 -6.74
C CYS A 96 -7.35 1.08 -6.17
N TYR A 97 -7.89 2.03 -6.92
CA TYR A 97 -8.00 3.44 -6.57
C TYR A 97 -9.44 3.91 -6.77
N GLY A 98 -9.87 4.88 -5.96
CA GLY A 98 -11.14 5.57 -6.12
C GLY A 98 -10.95 7.04 -6.46
N SER A 99 -11.88 7.64 -7.20
CA SER A 99 -11.99 9.09 -7.34
C SER A 99 -13.44 9.56 -7.28
N VAL A 100 -13.63 10.80 -6.85
CA VAL A 100 -14.95 11.44 -6.68
C VAL A 100 -15.25 12.37 -7.85
N THR A 101 -16.54 12.60 -8.14
CA THR A 101 -17.03 13.32 -9.33
C THR A 101 -16.43 14.72 -9.50
N HIS A 102 -16.21 15.44 -8.41
CA HIS A 102 -15.69 16.82 -8.46
C HIS A 102 -14.17 16.91 -8.63
N SER A 103 -13.46 15.78 -8.57
CA SER A 103 -12.00 15.73 -8.69
C SER A 103 -11.55 14.37 -9.28
N PRO A 104 -11.92 14.06 -10.54
CA PRO A 104 -11.65 12.74 -11.15
C PRO A 104 -10.14 12.46 -11.33
N TYR A 105 -9.33 13.52 -11.42
CA TYR A 105 -7.87 13.41 -11.52
C TYR A 105 -7.17 13.25 -10.15
N GLN A 106 -7.92 13.31 -9.05
CA GLN A 106 -7.40 13.12 -7.70
C GLN A 106 -7.80 11.74 -7.20
N LEU A 107 -6.83 10.83 -7.22
CA LEU A 107 -7.01 9.45 -6.76
C LEU A 107 -6.89 9.35 -5.24
N SER A 108 -7.60 8.37 -4.67
CA SER A 108 -7.38 7.90 -3.30
C SER A 108 -5.99 7.28 -3.13
N ALA A 109 -5.61 7.01 -1.88
CA ALA A 109 -4.53 6.06 -1.64
C ALA A 109 -4.89 4.69 -2.27
N PRO A 110 -3.90 3.90 -2.75
CA PRO A 110 -4.14 2.57 -3.28
C PRO A 110 -4.68 1.62 -2.22
N SER A 111 -5.50 0.65 -2.64
CA SER A 111 -5.84 -0.52 -1.84
C SER A 111 -4.59 -1.31 -1.44
N ASP A 112 -4.76 -2.23 -0.49
CA ASP A 112 -3.75 -3.26 -0.27
C ASP A 112 -3.53 -4.07 -1.56
N PRO A 113 -2.30 -4.53 -1.81
CA PRO A 113 -1.97 -5.32 -3.00
C PRO A 113 -2.73 -6.65 -2.98
N LEU A 114 -3.19 -7.08 -4.15
CA LEU A 114 -3.79 -8.38 -4.35
C LEU A 114 -3.07 -9.11 -5.49
N ASP A 115 -2.38 -10.19 -5.15
CA ASP A 115 -1.69 -11.04 -6.12
C ASP A 115 -2.69 -11.98 -6.79
N ILE A 116 -2.82 -11.88 -8.12
CA ILE A 116 -3.59 -12.82 -8.94
C ILE A 116 -2.62 -13.76 -9.63
N VAL A 117 -2.85 -15.05 -9.43
CA VAL A 117 -1.94 -16.12 -9.83
C VAL A 117 -2.65 -17.02 -10.83
N ILE A 118 -2.00 -17.26 -11.97
CA ILE A 118 -2.45 -18.27 -12.93
C ILE A 118 -1.90 -19.64 -12.51
N THR A 119 -2.77 -20.63 -12.45
CA THR A 119 -2.45 -22.02 -12.10
C THR A 119 -2.70 -22.95 -13.28
N GLY A 120 -2.06 -24.12 -13.26
CA GLY A 120 -2.27 -25.16 -14.27
C GLY A 120 -1.31 -25.13 -15.46
N LEU A 121 -0.28 -24.29 -15.42
CA LEU A 121 0.67 -24.12 -16.54
C LEU A 121 1.73 -25.22 -16.63
N TYR A 122 2.04 -25.85 -15.50
CA TYR A 122 3.12 -26.84 -15.39
C TYR A 122 2.67 -28.14 -14.70
N GLU A 123 3.53 -29.16 -14.71
CA GLU A 123 3.22 -30.48 -14.13
C GLU A 123 3.00 -30.42 -12.60
N LYS A 124 1.98 -31.12 -12.09
CA LYS A 124 1.64 -31.07 -10.67
C LYS A 124 2.74 -31.67 -9.78
N PRO A 125 3.06 -31.06 -8.63
CA PRO A 125 3.91 -31.68 -7.63
C PRO A 125 3.14 -32.70 -6.79
N SER A 126 3.87 -33.46 -5.98
CA SER A 126 3.34 -34.41 -5.00
C SER A 126 3.43 -33.83 -3.59
N LEU A 127 2.34 -33.93 -2.83
CA LEU A 127 2.24 -33.46 -1.45
C LEU A 127 2.15 -34.65 -0.49
N SER A 128 2.97 -34.67 0.55
CA SER A 128 2.96 -35.70 1.60
C SER A 128 3.07 -35.06 2.99
N ALA A 129 2.73 -35.83 4.04
CA ALA A 129 2.84 -35.41 5.43
C ALA A 129 3.80 -36.35 6.18
N GLN A 130 4.63 -35.77 7.03
CA GLN A 130 5.54 -36.49 7.93
C GLN A 130 5.22 -36.12 9.39
N PRO A 131 5.05 -37.11 10.29
CA PRO A 131 5.18 -38.57 10.09
C PRO A 131 3.99 -39.21 9.35
N GLY A 132 2.89 -38.48 9.21
CA GLY A 132 1.70 -38.92 8.51
C GLY A 132 0.62 -37.84 8.52
N PRO A 133 -0.52 -38.07 7.85
CA PRO A 133 -1.62 -37.11 7.74
C PRO A 133 -2.51 -37.03 8.99
N THR A 134 -2.43 -38.02 9.89
CA THR A 134 -3.18 -38.04 11.16
C THR A 134 -2.21 -37.91 12.31
N VAL A 135 -2.40 -36.88 13.14
CA VAL A 135 -1.51 -36.54 14.25
C VAL A 135 -2.32 -36.18 15.50
N LEU A 136 -1.73 -36.39 16.67
CA LEU A 136 -2.36 -35.99 17.93
C LEU A 136 -2.24 -34.47 18.15
N ALA A 137 -3.18 -33.90 18.90
CA ALA A 137 -3.17 -32.50 19.28
C ALA A 137 -1.86 -32.15 20.01
N GLY A 138 -1.14 -31.14 19.50
CA GLY A 138 0.16 -30.71 20.02
C GLY A 138 1.38 -31.38 19.35
N GLU A 139 1.20 -32.45 18.58
CA GLU A 139 2.29 -33.01 17.76
C GLU A 139 2.60 -32.12 16.57
N SER A 140 3.86 -32.07 16.14
CA SER A 140 4.24 -31.28 14.96
C SER A 140 4.15 -32.13 13.70
N VAL A 141 3.50 -31.58 12.67
CA VAL A 141 3.45 -32.18 11.34
C VAL A 141 4.19 -31.29 10.34
N THR A 142 4.94 -31.92 9.43
CA THR A 142 5.61 -31.24 8.33
C THR A 142 5.02 -31.74 7.02
N LEU A 143 4.57 -30.81 6.17
CA LEU A 143 4.11 -31.13 4.82
C LEU A 143 5.28 -30.99 3.86
N SER A 144 5.51 -32.01 3.03
CA SER A 144 6.58 -32.03 2.04
C SER A 144 5.96 -31.96 0.65
N CYS A 145 6.25 -30.89 -0.09
CA CYS A 145 5.88 -30.76 -1.50
C CYS A 145 7.11 -31.05 -2.37
N SER A 146 7.00 -31.93 -3.36
CA SER A 146 8.13 -32.36 -4.18
C SER A 146 7.76 -32.64 -5.63
N SER A 147 8.72 -32.45 -6.54
CA SER A 147 8.59 -32.77 -7.96
C SER A 147 9.96 -33.11 -8.56
N ARG A 148 9.97 -33.78 -9.71
CA ARG A 148 11.15 -33.91 -10.57
C ARG A 148 11.43 -32.62 -11.34
N SER A 149 10.41 -31.81 -11.56
CA SER A 149 10.56 -30.47 -12.13
C SER A 149 11.40 -29.61 -11.20
N SER A 150 12.32 -28.84 -11.77
CA SER A 150 13.22 -27.94 -11.05
C SER A 150 12.53 -26.64 -10.65
N TYR A 151 11.37 -26.72 -9.99
CA TYR A 151 10.72 -25.55 -9.43
C TYR A 151 11.62 -24.92 -8.38
N ASP A 152 11.76 -23.59 -8.41
CA ASP A 152 12.57 -22.86 -7.44
C ASP A 152 11.83 -22.59 -6.14
N MET A 153 10.50 -22.49 -6.23
CA MET A 153 9.62 -22.11 -5.14
C MET A 153 8.39 -23.02 -5.13
N TYR A 154 8.00 -23.45 -3.93
CA TYR A 154 6.75 -24.15 -3.69
C TYR A 154 5.80 -23.28 -2.86
N HIS A 155 4.52 -23.38 -3.16
CA HIS A 155 3.43 -22.70 -2.46
C HIS A 155 2.48 -23.73 -1.88
N LEU A 156 2.06 -23.51 -0.64
CA LEU A 156 1.14 -24.37 0.09
C LEU A 156 -0.12 -23.56 0.42
N SER A 157 -1.25 -24.02 -0.10
CA SER A 157 -2.56 -23.47 0.22
C SER A 157 -3.33 -24.42 1.14
N ARG A 158 -4.20 -23.83 1.97
CA ARG A 158 -5.14 -24.55 2.82
C ARG A 158 -6.54 -24.05 2.50
N GLU A 159 -7.47 -24.98 2.36
CA GLU A 159 -8.86 -24.66 2.05
C GLU A 159 -9.49 -23.82 3.18
N GLY A 160 -10.11 -22.70 2.82
CA GLY A 160 -10.69 -21.75 3.78
C GLY A 160 -9.73 -20.68 4.31
N GLU A 161 -8.45 -20.72 3.95
CA GLU A 161 -7.49 -19.66 4.26
C GLU A 161 -7.18 -18.81 3.02
N ALA A 162 -7.03 -17.50 3.24
CA ALA A 162 -6.73 -16.55 2.16
C ALA A 162 -5.24 -16.38 1.87
N HIS A 163 -4.35 -16.91 2.72
CA HIS A 163 -2.90 -16.68 2.62
C HIS A 163 -2.15 -17.98 2.34
N GLU A 164 -1.44 -18.02 1.22
CA GLU A 164 -0.56 -19.12 0.87
C GLU A 164 0.81 -18.95 1.53
N ARG A 165 1.39 -20.08 1.97
CA ARG A 165 2.76 -20.11 2.47
C ARG A 165 3.69 -20.49 1.33
N ARG A 166 4.85 -19.83 1.26
CA ARG A 166 5.86 -20.07 0.22
C ARG A 166 7.20 -20.47 0.82
N PHE A 167 7.87 -21.44 0.21
CA PHE A 167 9.20 -21.90 0.61
C PHE A 167 10.07 -22.15 -0.63
N SER A 168 11.36 -21.90 -0.51
CA SER A 168 12.32 -22.24 -1.57
C SER A 168 12.53 -23.75 -1.65
N ALA A 169 12.58 -24.26 -2.88
CA ALA A 169 12.90 -25.65 -3.12
C ALA A 169 14.39 -25.92 -2.86
N GLY A 170 14.67 -27.03 -2.20
CA GLY A 170 16.00 -27.60 -2.07
C GLY A 170 16.13 -28.85 -2.95
N PRO A 171 17.27 -29.05 -3.64
CA PRO A 171 17.54 -30.29 -4.33
C PRO A 171 17.72 -31.44 -3.32
N LYS A 172 17.22 -32.62 -3.68
CA LYS A 172 17.42 -33.87 -2.93
C LYS A 172 18.31 -34.84 -3.71
N VAL A 173 18.92 -35.79 -3.00
CA VAL A 173 19.89 -36.76 -3.55
C VAL A 173 19.30 -37.64 -4.65
N ASN A 174 18.00 -37.90 -4.60
CA ASN A 174 17.25 -38.67 -5.61
C ASN A 174 16.90 -37.87 -6.88
N GLY A 175 17.38 -36.64 -7.01
CA GLY A 175 17.10 -35.77 -8.17
C GLY A 175 15.75 -35.06 -8.14
N THR A 176 15.02 -35.10 -7.01
CA THR A 176 13.79 -34.30 -6.84
C THR A 176 14.08 -32.95 -6.18
N PHE A 177 13.25 -31.96 -6.48
CA PHE A 177 13.23 -30.66 -5.82
C PHE A 177 12.09 -30.65 -4.81
N GLN A 178 12.37 -30.30 -3.57
CA GLN A 178 11.42 -30.41 -2.47
C GLN A 178 11.46 -29.18 -1.54
N ALA A 179 10.31 -28.81 -0.99
CA ALA A 179 10.21 -27.89 0.14
C ALA A 179 9.40 -28.51 1.28
N ASP A 180 9.89 -28.29 2.50
CA ASP A 180 9.30 -28.78 3.74
C ASP A 180 8.62 -27.61 4.48
N PHE A 181 7.31 -27.76 4.73
CA PHE A 181 6.45 -26.78 5.37
C PHE A 181 6.08 -27.25 6.78
N PRO A 182 6.80 -26.79 7.82
CA PRO A 182 6.44 -27.12 9.20
C PRO A 182 5.12 -26.42 9.56
N LEU A 183 4.11 -27.19 10.00
CA LEU A 183 2.83 -26.64 10.47
C LEU A 183 2.87 -26.19 11.93
N GLY A 184 3.92 -26.57 12.68
CA GLY A 184 3.99 -26.41 14.12
C GLY A 184 3.07 -27.41 14.85
N PRO A 185 2.75 -27.18 16.15
CA PRO A 185 1.86 -28.06 16.90
C PRO A 185 0.49 -28.14 16.22
N ALA A 186 -0.03 -29.35 16.09
CA ALA A 186 -1.22 -29.67 15.32
C ALA A 186 -2.47 -29.05 15.93
N THR A 187 -2.78 -27.83 15.50
CA THR A 187 -4.08 -27.15 15.68
C THR A 187 -4.74 -26.88 14.33
N HIS A 188 -4.00 -27.04 13.23
CA HIS A 188 -4.37 -26.62 11.89
C HIS A 188 -4.73 -27.82 10.98
N GLY A 189 -5.73 -28.61 11.38
CA GLY A 189 -6.28 -29.66 10.50
C GLY A 189 -6.98 -29.07 9.27
N GLY A 190 -7.07 -29.79 8.16
CA GLY A 190 -7.73 -29.30 6.94
C GLY A 190 -7.17 -29.90 5.66
N THR A 191 -7.71 -29.46 4.53
CA THR A 191 -7.28 -29.92 3.20
C THR A 191 -6.21 -28.99 2.65
N TYR A 192 -5.04 -29.55 2.38
CA TYR A 192 -3.89 -28.83 1.84
C TYR A 192 -3.63 -29.20 0.39
N ARG A 193 -3.14 -28.24 -0.40
CA ARG A 193 -2.67 -28.41 -1.78
C ARG A 193 -1.36 -27.68 -1.97
N CYS A 194 -0.49 -28.20 -2.83
CA CYS A 194 0.76 -27.52 -3.15
C CYS A 194 0.96 -27.29 -4.64
N PHE A 195 1.74 -26.25 -4.95
CA PHE A 195 2.03 -25.75 -6.29
C PHE A 195 3.52 -25.44 -6.41
N GLY A 196 4.08 -25.58 -7.61
CA GLY A 196 5.44 -25.17 -7.95
C GLY A 196 5.46 -23.93 -8.85
N SER A 197 6.50 -23.11 -8.75
CA SER A 197 6.74 -21.94 -9.60
C SER A 197 8.24 -21.70 -9.78
N PHE A 198 8.60 -20.89 -10.77
CA PHE A 198 9.97 -20.45 -11.02
C PHE A 198 10.19 -19.04 -10.45
N ARG A 199 11.44 -18.71 -10.12
CA ARG A 199 11.79 -17.38 -9.58
C ARG A 199 11.45 -16.24 -10.53
N ASP A 200 11.62 -16.47 -11.82
CA ASP A 200 11.41 -15.45 -12.85
C ASP A 200 9.93 -15.26 -13.20
N SER A 201 9.04 -16.19 -12.81
CA SER A 201 7.61 -16.15 -13.05
C SER A 201 6.80 -16.48 -11.79
N PRO A 202 6.86 -15.62 -10.74
CA PRO A 202 6.30 -15.94 -9.42
C PRO A 202 4.77 -16.01 -9.37
N TYR A 203 4.07 -15.48 -10.38
CA TYR A 203 2.61 -15.55 -10.51
C TYR A 203 2.13 -16.66 -11.46
N GLU A 204 3.06 -17.46 -12.01
CA GLU A 204 2.77 -18.59 -12.90
C GLU A 204 3.05 -19.90 -12.18
N TRP A 205 1.98 -20.62 -11.81
CA TRP A 205 2.07 -21.80 -10.97
C TRP A 205 1.71 -23.07 -11.73
N SER A 206 2.25 -24.19 -11.25
CA SER A 206 1.93 -25.52 -11.74
C SER A 206 0.45 -25.88 -11.55
N ASN A 207 0.07 -27.05 -12.05
CA ASN A 207 -1.14 -27.72 -11.60
C ASN A 207 -1.09 -27.98 -10.09
N SER A 208 -2.26 -27.98 -9.46
CA SER A 208 -2.40 -28.36 -8.05
C SER A 208 -1.97 -29.79 -7.83
N SER A 209 -1.27 -30.05 -6.71
CA SER A 209 -1.13 -31.40 -6.19
C SER A 209 -2.49 -32.03 -5.89
N ASP A 210 -2.50 -33.34 -5.71
CA ASP A 210 -3.66 -34.01 -5.12
C ASP A 210 -3.89 -33.47 -3.69
N PRO A 211 -5.16 -33.31 -3.25
CA PRO A 211 -5.48 -32.76 -1.94
C PRO A 211 -5.03 -33.71 -0.83
N LEU A 212 -4.42 -33.16 0.22
CA LEU A 212 -4.00 -33.90 1.41
C LEU A 212 -4.80 -33.44 2.63
N LEU A 213 -5.63 -34.32 3.17
CA LEU A 213 -6.38 -34.06 4.40
C LEU A 213 -5.50 -34.34 5.62
N VAL A 214 -5.22 -33.31 6.40
CA VAL A 214 -4.56 -33.43 7.70
C VAL A 214 -5.61 -33.44 8.80
N SER A 215 -5.63 -34.51 9.59
CA SER A 215 -6.58 -34.69 10.70
C SER A 215 -5.85 -34.62 12.04
N VAL A 216 -6.45 -33.90 12.99
CA VAL A 216 -5.91 -33.74 14.34
C VAL A 216 -6.82 -34.47 15.31
N THR A 217 -6.28 -35.41 16.07
CA THR A 217 -7.01 -36.22 17.06
C THR A 217 -6.53 -35.95 18.49
N GLY A 218 -7.38 -36.20 19.49
CA GLY A 218 -7.03 -36.02 20.90
C GLY A 218 -7.38 -34.64 21.48
N ASN A 219 -7.40 -34.57 22.81
CA ASN A 219 -7.81 -33.38 23.57
C ASN A 219 -6.55 -32.61 23.99
N PRO A 220 -6.44 -31.29 23.78
CA PRO A 220 -5.26 -30.50 24.14
C PRO A 220 -4.98 -30.45 25.66
N SER A 221 -5.87 -31.01 26.48
CA SER A 221 -5.83 -30.93 27.94
C SER A 221 -4.77 -31.79 28.64
N ASN A 222 -4.13 -32.75 27.96
CA ASN A 222 -3.35 -33.79 28.66
C ASN A 222 -1.82 -33.72 28.46
N SER A 223 -1.28 -32.74 27.74
CA SER A 223 0.15 -32.67 27.40
C SER A 223 0.88 -31.43 27.90
N TRP A 224 0.21 -30.52 28.61
CA TRP A 224 0.89 -29.42 29.29
C TRP A 224 1.27 -29.82 30.72
N PRO A 225 2.56 -29.97 31.04
CA PRO A 225 2.97 -29.87 32.43
C PRO A 225 2.62 -28.46 32.90
N SER A 226 1.86 -28.40 33.99
CA SER A 226 1.49 -27.17 34.68
C SER A 226 2.73 -26.27 34.85
N PRO A 227 2.65 -24.97 34.48
CA PRO A 227 3.71 -24.03 34.79
C PRO A 227 3.87 -24.00 36.31
N THR A 228 5.02 -24.49 36.78
CA THR A 228 5.43 -24.23 38.16
C THR A 228 5.72 -22.74 38.21
N GLU A 229 4.96 -22.01 39.04
CA GLU A 229 5.15 -20.58 39.28
C GLU A 229 6.62 -20.29 39.61
N PRO A 230 7.31 -19.40 38.87
CA PRO A 230 8.55 -18.84 39.35
C PRO A 230 8.20 -17.81 40.43
N SER A 231 8.57 -18.14 41.68
CA SER A 231 8.52 -17.24 42.82
C SER A 231 9.15 -15.89 42.48
N SER A 232 8.36 -14.83 42.58
CA SER A 232 8.81 -13.47 42.40
C SER A 232 9.56 -12.99 43.65
N GLU A 233 10.87 -13.17 43.69
CA GLU A 233 11.73 -12.48 44.65
C GLU A 233 12.10 -11.07 44.14
N THR A 234 11.42 -10.08 44.72
CA THR A 234 11.92 -8.77 45.20
C THR A 234 13.17 -8.18 44.53
N GLY A 235 12.98 -7.24 43.60
CA GLY A 235 14.02 -6.37 43.04
C GLY A 235 13.83 -4.89 43.39
N ASN A 236 14.73 -4.37 44.23
CA ASN A 236 14.88 -3.00 44.78
C ASN A 236 14.31 -1.79 43.97
N PRO A 237 13.55 -0.86 44.61
CA PRO A 237 12.90 0.29 43.96
C PRO A 237 13.81 1.51 43.75
N ARG A 238 15.14 1.38 43.87
CA ARG A 238 16.07 2.52 43.83
C ARG A 238 16.69 2.80 42.45
N HIS A 239 16.56 1.88 41.49
CA HIS A 239 17.19 2.04 40.16
C HIS A 239 16.27 2.68 39.10
N LEU A 240 14.96 2.79 39.37
CA LEU A 240 13.99 3.35 38.42
C LEU A 240 14.03 4.89 38.39
N HIS A 241 14.32 5.54 39.52
CA HIS A 241 14.37 7.01 39.62
C HIS A 241 15.56 7.63 38.86
N VAL A 242 16.67 6.88 38.72
CA VAL A 242 17.88 7.33 38.01
C VAL A 242 17.68 7.25 36.48
N LEU A 243 16.94 6.26 35.98
CA LEU A 243 16.62 6.14 34.56
C LEU A 243 15.59 7.20 34.09
N ILE A 244 14.63 7.56 34.93
CA ILE A 244 13.61 8.56 34.58
C ILE A 244 14.22 9.97 34.58
N GLY A 245 15.09 10.29 35.55
CA GLY A 245 15.76 11.60 35.64
C GLY A 245 16.74 11.86 34.49
N THR A 246 17.50 10.85 34.09
CA THR A 246 18.46 10.95 32.97
C THR A 246 17.75 11.14 31.63
N SER A 247 16.60 10.49 31.42
CA SER A 247 15.79 10.66 30.20
C SER A 247 15.29 12.09 30.00
N VAL A 248 14.81 12.75 31.06
CA VAL A 248 14.30 14.14 30.97
C VAL A 248 15.41 15.14 30.64
N VAL A 249 16.59 14.98 31.25
CA VAL A 249 17.76 15.85 30.98
C VAL A 249 18.24 15.69 29.53
N ILE A 250 18.26 14.46 29.02
CA ILE A 250 18.64 14.17 27.62
C ILE A 250 17.64 14.82 26.65
N ILE A 251 16.33 14.70 26.90
CA ILE A 251 15.29 15.31 26.05
C ILE A 251 15.42 16.84 26.04
N LEU A 252 15.63 17.46 27.20
CA LEU A 252 15.84 18.91 27.29
C LEU A 252 17.09 19.36 26.51
N PHE A 253 18.18 18.59 26.58
CA PHE A 253 19.40 18.90 25.84
C PHE A 253 19.20 18.80 24.33
N ILE A 254 18.45 17.80 23.85
CA ILE A 254 18.11 17.64 22.43
C ILE A 254 17.27 18.82 21.93
N LEU A 255 16.26 19.26 22.70
CA LEU A 255 15.44 20.42 22.34
C LEU A 255 16.25 21.72 22.29
N LEU A 256 17.20 21.89 23.21
CA LEU A 256 18.08 23.06 23.27
C LEU A 256 19.05 23.07 22.08
N LEU A 257 19.64 21.93 21.73
CA LEU A 257 20.45 21.77 20.52
C LEU A 257 19.63 22.06 19.25
N PHE A 258 18.41 21.56 19.16
CA PHE A 258 17.51 21.86 18.03
C PHE A 258 17.22 23.36 17.93
N PHE A 259 16.97 24.03 19.05
CA PHE A 259 16.74 25.49 19.07
C PHE A 259 18.00 26.28 18.68
N LEU A 260 19.18 25.87 19.14
CA LEU A 260 20.45 26.48 18.75
C LEU A 260 20.78 26.25 17.28
N LEU A 261 20.51 25.05 16.75
CA LEU A 261 20.64 24.75 15.32
C LEU A 261 19.64 25.53 14.49
N HIS A 262 18.39 25.68 14.95
CA HIS A 262 17.39 26.51 14.28
C HIS A 262 17.85 27.98 14.26
N ARG A 263 18.34 28.51 15.39
CA ARG A 263 18.91 29.86 15.46
C ARG A 263 20.15 30.01 14.59
N TRP A 264 21.03 29.02 14.53
CA TRP A 264 22.19 29.01 13.64
C TRP A 264 21.76 29.03 12.17
N CYS A 265 20.82 28.17 11.79
CA CYS A 265 20.24 28.11 10.44
C CYS A 265 19.53 29.42 10.07
N CYS A 266 18.83 30.05 11.00
CA CYS A 266 18.22 31.37 10.81
C CYS A 266 19.27 32.47 10.69
N ASN A 267 20.34 32.43 11.48
CA ASN A 267 21.40 33.43 11.42
C ASN A 267 22.19 33.34 10.09
N LYS A 268 22.34 32.12 9.56
CA LYS A 268 22.98 31.90 8.26
C LYS A 268 22.10 32.35 7.07
N LYS A 269 20.77 32.40 7.23
CA LYS A 269 19.87 33.00 6.23
C LYS A 269 19.97 34.54 6.20
N ASN A 270 20.38 35.17 7.31
CA ASN A 270 20.57 36.62 7.38
C ASN A 270 21.97 37.06 6.89
N ALA A 271 22.95 36.16 6.88
CA ALA A 271 24.31 36.45 6.41
C ALA A 271 24.47 36.39 4.87
N VAL A 272 23.49 35.87 4.13
CA VAL A 272 23.50 35.79 2.65
C VAL A 272 22.86 37.04 2.01
N VAL A 273 22.30 37.96 2.81
CA VAL A 273 21.61 39.18 2.32
C VAL A 273 22.53 40.41 2.26
N MET A 274 23.80 40.32 2.69
CA MET A 274 24.70 41.49 2.76
C MET A 274 25.87 41.50 1.76
N ASP A 275 25.92 40.60 0.76
CA ASP A 275 26.93 40.64 -0.31
C ASP A 275 26.29 40.81 -1.72
N GLN A 276 25.54 41.89 -1.93
CA GLN A 276 25.31 42.41 -3.27
C GLN A 276 25.58 43.91 -3.32
N GLU A 277 26.82 44.25 -3.66
CA GLU A 277 27.22 45.57 -4.12
C GLU A 277 26.75 45.78 -5.57
N PRO A 278 26.18 46.94 -5.94
CA PRO A 278 25.65 47.16 -7.28
C PRO A 278 26.75 47.68 -8.22
N ALA A 279 27.17 46.86 -9.19
CA ALA A 279 28.02 47.32 -10.28
C ALA A 279 27.22 48.23 -11.23
N GLY A 280 27.65 49.49 -11.32
CA GLY A 280 27.00 50.55 -12.07
C GLY A 280 27.04 50.35 -13.59
N ASN A 281 25.97 50.80 -14.24
CA ASN A 281 25.92 51.02 -15.68
C ASN A 281 25.82 52.53 -15.93
N ARG A 282 26.77 53.11 -16.66
CA ARG A 282 26.74 54.54 -17.02
C ARG A 282 27.13 54.71 -18.49
N THR A 283 26.12 54.88 -19.33
CA THR A 283 26.23 55.52 -20.64
C THR A 283 25.40 56.80 -20.57
N VAL A 284 26.03 57.95 -20.84
CA VAL A 284 25.48 59.31 -20.74
C VAL A 284 25.00 59.77 -22.12
N ASN A 285 23.87 60.49 -22.15
CA ASN A 285 23.54 61.71 -22.93
C ASN A 285 22.06 62.06 -22.65
N ARG A 286 21.73 63.04 -21.79
CA ARG A 286 21.67 64.53 -21.93
C ARG A 286 20.43 65.04 -22.69
N GLU A 287 19.46 65.60 -21.96
CA GLU A 287 18.78 66.93 -22.10
C GLU A 287 17.62 67.02 -21.07
N ASP A 288 17.76 67.87 -20.05
CA ASP A 288 17.06 69.17 -19.77
C ASP A 288 15.63 69.03 -19.18
N SER A 289 15.50 69.31 -17.86
CA SER A 289 14.72 70.41 -17.23
C SER A 289 13.25 70.02 -16.95
N ASP A 290 12.60 70.21 -15.80
CA ASP A 290 12.83 71.01 -14.58
C ASP A 290 12.02 70.40 -13.40
N GLU A 291 12.56 70.60 -12.20
CA GLU A 291 11.90 70.90 -10.90
C GLU A 291 11.13 69.86 -10.03
N GLN A 292 11.58 69.85 -8.75
CA GLN A 292 10.89 69.59 -7.46
C GLN A 292 11.04 68.21 -6.76
N ASP A 293 11.80 68.24 -5.66
CA ASP A 293 11.83 67.30 -4.50
C ASP A 293 11.25 68.08 -3.28
N PRO A 294 10.82 67.51 -2.12
CA PRO A 294 10.94 66.13 -1.64
C PRO A 294 9.69 65.51 -0.99
N GLN A 295 9.65 64.18 -0.88
CA GLN A 295 9.33 63.52 0.41
C GLN A 295 9.62 62.02 0.42
N GLU A 296 10.60 61.70 1.24
CA GLU A 296 10.97 60.40 1.77
C GLU A 296 9.88 59.89 2.74
N VAL A 297 9.22 58.77 2.44
CA VAL A 297 8.45 58.02 3.44
C VAL A 297 8.69 56.52 3.28
N THR A 298 9.56 56.01 4.14
CA THR A 298 9.89 54.61 4.33
C THR A 298 8.71 53.86 4.95
N TYR A 299 8.08 52.94 4.20
CA TYR A 299 7.13 51.99 4.79
C TYR A 299 7.88 50.76 5.31
N ALA A 300 7.99 50.66 6.63
CA ALA A 300 8.30 49.40 7.29
C ALA A 300 7.09 48.46 7.18
N GLN A 301 7.26 47.35 6.45
CA GLN A 301 6.27 46.28 6.35
C GLN A 301 6.35 45.40 7.60
N LEU A 302 5.42 45.60 8.53
CA LEU A 302 5.29 44.82 9.76
C LEU A 302 4.58 43.48 9.45
N ASN A 303 5.33 42.38 9.46
CA ASN A 303 4.79 41.02 9.42
C ASN A 303 4.08 40.71 10.75
N HIS A 304 2.76 40.47 10.71
CA HIS A 304 2.05 39.84 11.82
C HIS A 304 1.17 38.69 11.28
N CYS A 305 1.70 37.47 11.32
CA CYS A 305 0.89 36.26 11.27
C CYS A 305 0.25 36.06 12.65
N VAL A 306 -1.07 36.21 12.74
CA VAL A 306 -1.86 35.76 13.90
C VAL A 306 -2.92 34.78 13.42
N PHE A 307 -2.81 33.55 13.95
CA PHE A 307 -3.76 32.45 13.88
C PHE A 307 -5.16 32.93 14.28
N THR A 308 -6.18 32.62 13.48
CA THR A 308 -7.56 32.53 13.99
C THR A 308 -8.38 31.50 13.23
N GLN A 309 -8.67 30.42 13.94
CA GLN A 309 -9.73 29.46 13.66
C GLN A 309 -11.06 30.19 13.50
N ARG A 310 -11.76 30.01 12.37
CA ARG A 310 -13.13 30.54 12.18
C ARG A 310 -14.08 29.45 11.70
N LYS A 311 -14.81 28.91 12.67
CA LYS A 311 -16.19 28.43 12.58
C LYS A 311 -17.04 29.53 11.93
N ILE A 312 -17.88 29.24 10.93
CA ILE A 312 -19.12 30.00 10.65
C ILE A 312 -20.12 29.15 9.85
N THR A 313 -21.30 29.12 10.44
CA THR A 313 -22.69 28.95 9.99
C THR A 313 -23.05 29.40 8.55
N ARG A 314 -24.02 28.66 7.98
CA ARG A 314 -24.89 28.92 6.80
C ARG A 314 -25.19 30.39 6.43
N PRO A 315 -25.41 30.65 5.12
CA PRO A 315 -26.41 31.63 4.68
C PRO A 315 -27.59 31.00 3.92
N SER A 316 -28.68 31.77 3.96
CA SER A 316 -30.04 31.51 3.48
C SER A 316 -30.22 31.73 1.96
N GLN A 317 -31.33 31.21 1.44
CA GLN A 317 -31.72 31.04 0.03
C GLN A 317 -32.18 32.34 -0.69
N ARG A 318 -32.00 32.36 -2.02
CA ARG A 318 -33.09 32.68 -2.98
C ARG A 318 -32.83 32.06 -4.36
N PRO A 319 -33.87 31.61 -5.09
CA PRO A 319 -33.74 30.80 -6.30
C PRO A 319 -33.56 31.66 -7.56
N LYS A 320 -32.74 31.18 -8.50
CA LYS A 320 -32.68 31.68 -9.89
C LYS A 320 -33.18 30.57 -10.82
N THR A 321 -34.15 30.95 -11.63
CA THR A 321 -34.84 30.21 -12.70
C THR A 321 -33.85 29.76 -13.79
N PRO A 322 -34.06 28.60 -14.45
CA PRO A 322 -33.09 28.02 -15.39
C PRO A 322 -33.17 28.65 -16.80
N PRO A 323 -32.08 28.61 -17.59
CA PRO A 323 -32.14 28.95 -19.00
C PRO A 323 -32.67 27.78 -19.83
N THR A 324 -33.47 28.13 -20.83
CA THR A 324 -34.12 27.29 -21.84
C THR A 324 -33.11 26.72 -22.83
N ASP A 325 -32.96 25.39 -22.87
CA ASP A 325 -32.26 24.72 -23.96
C ASP A 325 -33.24 24.34 -25.08
N ILE A 326 -32.90 24.80 -26.28
CA ILE A 326 -33.61 24.62 -27.54
C ILE A 326 -33.33 23.19 -28.05
N ILE A 327 -34.38 22.37 -28.17
CA ILE A 327 -34.31 21.04 -28.79
C ILE A 327 -34.54 21.21 -30.29
N VAL A 328 -33.54 20.89 -31.12
CA VAL A 328 -33.66 20.79 -32.57
C VAL A 328 -33.92 19.32 -32.93
N TYR A 329 -35.09 19.02 -33.46
CA TYR A 329 -35.40 17.73 -34.08
C TYR A 329 -34.81 17.70 -35.50
N THR A 330 -34.14 16.60 -35.86
CA THR A 330 -33.76 16.31 -37.25
C THR A 330 -34.65 15.17 -37.75
N GLU A 331 -35.41 15.43 -38.81
CA GLU A 331 -36.25 14.45 -39.50
C GLU A 331 -35.42 13.41 -40.27
N LEU A 332 -35.85 12.15 -40.23
CA LEU A 332 -35.40 11.08 -41.11
C LEU A 332 -36.50 10.83 -42.16
N PRO A 333 -36.17 10.73 -43.46
CA PRO A 333 -37.17 10.53 -44.50
C PRO A 333 -37.67 9.08 -44.54
N ASN A 334 -38.99 8.98 -44.68
CA ASN A 334 -39.74 7.75 -44.93
C ASN A 334 -39.24 7.00 -46.16
N ALA A 335 -39.16 5.68 -46.05
CA ALA A 335 -39.19 4.77 -47.19
C ALA A 335 -40.52 4.01 -47.17
N GLU A 336 -41.35 4.27 -48.18
CA GLU A 336 -42.49 3.47 -48.63
C GLU A 336 -42.16 2.96 -50.05
N PRO A 337 -42.92 1.99 -50.62
CA PRO A 337 -44.21 1.46 -50.17
C PRO A 337 -44.20 -0.01 -49.71
#